data_AF-A0A7S2J4F8-F1
#
_entry.id   AF-A0A7S2J4F8-F1
#
_cell.length_a   1.000
_cell.length_b   1.000
_cell.length_c   1.000
_cell.angle_alpha   90.00
_cell.angle_beta   90.00
_cell.angle_gamma   90.00
#
_symmetry.space_group_name_H-M   'P 1'
#
loop_
_entity.id
_entity.type
_entity.pdbx_description
1 polymer ?
#
loop_
_entity_poly.entity_id
_entity_poly.type
_entity_poly.pdbx_seq_one_letter_code
_entity_poly.pdbx_strand_id
1 'polypeptide(L)'
;ADGTITGVIGVGQDITELRKVTAEQQRVADDLQRLIESANAPIFGVDVEGKVTEWNRMAAQLSGYPKSETMGKVLVEEFITAEYRKDVAVVLERANLGEETANFEFPLMTKT
;
A
#
# COMPACT_ATOMS: atom_id res chain seq x y z
N ALA A 1 17.07 -14.41 54.13
CA ALA A 1 17.87 -14.11 52.94
C ALA A 1 17.39 -12.75 52.47
N ASP A 2 18.04 -11.73 52.98
CA ASP A 2 17.54 -10.36 52.97
C ASP A 2 17.94 -9.79 51.62
N GLY A 3 16.96 -9.51 50.75
CA GLY A 3 17.13 -9.20 49.33
C GLY A 3 17.81 -7.86 49.03
N THR A 4 18.95 -7.62 49.67
CA THR A 4 19.76 -6.41 49.51
C THR A 4 20.45 -6.46 48.16
N ILE A 5 20.23 -5.44 47.34
CA ILE A 5 20.86 -5.31 46.02
C ILE A 5 22.39 -5.33 46.20
N THR A 6 23.06 -6.30 45.59
CA THR A 6 24.52 -6.49 45.69
C THR A 6 25.31 -5.82 44.56
N GLY A 7 24.64 -5.33 43.52
CA GLY A 7 25.28 -4.58 42.43
C GLY A 7 24.35 -4.33 41.24
N VAL A 8 24.81 -3.47 40.31
CA VAL A 8 24.16 -3.20 39.03
C VAL A 8 25.17 -3.48 37.92
N ILE A 9 24.73 -4.15 36.85
CA ILE A 9 25.51 -4.33 35.62
C ILE A 9 24.82 -3.54 34.53
N GLY A 10 25.57 -2.67 33.85
CA GLY A 10 25.13 -1.96 32.65
C GLY A 10 25.80 -2.55 31.41
N VAL A 11 25.01 -2.89 30.40
CA VAL A 11 25.51 -3.25 29.06
C VAL A 11 25.09 -2.14 28.10
N GLY A 12 26.05 -1.57 27.38
CA GLY A 12 25.80 -0.57 26.34
C GLY A 12 26.18 -1.13 24.97
N GLN A 13 25.24 -1.11 24.04
CA GLN A 13 25.50 -1.41 22.63
C GLN A 13 25.36 -0.12 21.83
N ASP A 14 26.37 0.19 21.01
CA ASP A 14 26.25 1.29 20.05
C ASP A 14 25.26 0.89 18.95
N ILE A 15 24.17 1.64 18.85
CA ILE A 15 23.11 1.46 17.86
C ILE A 15 23.03 2.66 16.90
N THR A 16 24.04 3.53 16.90
CA THR A 16 24.04 4.78 16.11
C THR A 16 23.82 4.51 14.63
N GLU A 17 24.57 3.57 14.05
CA GLU A 17 24.45 3.22 12.64
C GLU A 17 23.12 2.55 12.32
N LEU A 18 22.65 1.63 13.17
CA LEU A 18 21.33 1.01 13.02
C LEU A 18 20.22 2.07 13.01
N ARG A 19 20.28 3.03 13.95
CA ARG A 19 19.31 4.14 14.03
C ARG A 19 19.33 5.01 12.79
N LYS A 20 20.50 5.33 12.24
CA LYS A 20 20.61 6.10 10.99
C LYS A 20 19.97 5.37 9.82
N VAL A 21 20.24 4.07 9.65
CA VAL A 21 19.67 3.26 8.58
C VAL A 21 18.15 3.18 8.70
N THR A 22 17.63 2.90 9.90
CA THR A 22 16.18 2.84 10.14
C THR A 22 15.51 4.20 9.90
N ALA A 23 16.13 5.30 10.35
CA ALA A 23 15.59 6.64 10.13
C ALA A 23 15.56 7.02 8.65
N GLU A 24 16.59 6.67 7.89
CA GLU A 24 16.62 6.94 6.45
C GLU A 24 15.60 6.09 5.69
N GLN A 25 15.46 4.81 6.03
CA GLN A 25 14.42 3.95 5.46
C GLN A 25 13.01 4.51 5.72
N GLN A 26 12.75 4.96 6.95
CA GLN A 26 11.46 5.57 7.29
C GLN A 26 11.24 6.86 6.51
N ARG A 27 12.27 7.70 6.40
CA ARG A 27 12.19 8.96 5.64
C ARG A 27 11.84 8.71 4.17
N VAL A 28 12.50 7.76 3.52
CA VAL A 28 12.23 7.39 2.13
C VAL A 28 10.82 6.83 1.97
N ALA A 29 10.36 5.98 2.89
CA ALA A 29 9.00 5.44 2.87
C ALA A 29 7.95 6.55 3.02
N ASP A 30 8.15 7.47 3.96
CA ASP A 30 7.26 8.61 4.19
C ASP A 30 7.21 9.53 2.97
N ASP A 31 8.36 9.81 2.34
CA ASP A 31 8.44 10.63 1.14
C ASP A 31 7.67 9.99 -0.03
N LEU A 32 7.86 8.68 -0.27
CA LEU A 32 7.12 7.94 -1.30
C LEU A 32 5.62 7.93 -1.03
N GLN A 33 5.21 7.70 0.21
CA GLN A 33 3.80 7.72 0.59
C GLN A 33 3.19 9.11 0.35
N ARG A 34 3.91 10.19 0.68
CA ARG A 34 3.45 11.57 0.41
C ARG A 34 3.34 11.85 -1.08
N LEU A 35 4.27 11.35 -1.89
CA LEU A 35 4.21 11.51 -3.35
C LEU A 35 2.97 10.83 -3.94
N ILE A 36 2.68 9.59 -3.53
CA ILE A 36 1.49 8.86 -3.96
C ILE A 36 0.21 9.58 -3.52
N GLU A 37 0.16 10.01 -2.26
CA GLU A 37 -1.02 10.65 -1.66
C GLU A 37 -1.31 12.06 -2.20
N SER A 38 -0.29 12.77 -2.66
CA SER A 38 -0.41 14.11 -3.25
C SER A 38 -0.54 14.11 -4.79
N ALA A 39 -0.44 12.95 -5.43
CA ALA A 39 -0.58 12.85 -6.87
C ALA A 39 -2.00 13.25 -7.33
N ASN A 40 -2.06 14.09 -8.36
CA ASN A 40 -3.32 14.50 -9.00
C ASN A 40 -3.89 13.45 -9.96
N ALA A 41 -3.43 12.21 -9.88
CA ALA A 41 -3.91 11.08 -10.65
C ALA A 41 -4.38 9.99 -9.69
N PRO A 42 -5.45 9.25 -10.00
CA PRO A 42 -5.86 8.09 -9.21
C PRO A 42 -4.75 7.04 -9.26
N ILE A 43 -4.22 6.68 -8.09
CA ILE A 43 -3.22 5.62 -7.94
C ILE A 43 -3.79 4.60 -6.97
N PHE A 44 -3.76 3.35 -7.39
CA PHE A 44 -4.09 2.21 -6.56
C PHE A 44 -3.09 1.07 -6.79
N GLY A 45 -2.95 0.22 -5.79
CA GLY A 45 -2.12 -0.98 -5.85
C GLY A 45 -2.96 -2.19 -5.52
N VAL A 46 -2.60 -3.35 -6.07
CA VAL A 46 -3.18 -4.65 -5.71
C VAL A 46 -2.07 -5.66 -5.42
N ASP A 47 -2.35 -6.66 -4.59
CA ASP A 47 -1.50 -7.82 -4.40
C ASP A 47 -1.74 -8.91 -5.47
N VAL A 48 -1.02 -10.03 -5.33
CA VAL A 48 -1.11 -11.20 -6.22
C VAL A 48 -2.48 -11.88 -6.21
N GLU A 49 -3.28 -11.65 -5.18
CA GLU A 49 -4.67 -12.13 -5.08
C GLU A 49 -5.66 -11.09 -5.63
N GLY A 50 -5.17 -9.96 -6.16
CA GLY A 50 -5.99 -8.87 -6.66
C GLY A 50 -6.62 -8.00 -5.57
N LYS A 51 -6.17 -8.12 -4.30
CA LYS A 51 -6.68 -7.32 -3.19
C LYS A 51 -5.99 -5.97 -3.14
N VAL A 52 -6.76 -4.91 -2.88
CA VAL A 52 -6.26 -3.54 -2.83
C VAL A 52 -5.25 -3.36 -1.69
N THR A 53 -4.05 -2.93 -2.04
CA THR A 53 -2.94 -2.62 -1.11
C THR A 53 -2.63 -1.14 -1.02
N GLU A 54 -3.06 -0.34 -2.00
CA GLU A 54 -2.90 1.11 -1.98
C GLU A 54 -4.09 1.78 -2.65
N TRP A 55 -4.49 2.94 -2.14
CA TRP A 55 -5.63 3.72 -2.63
C TRP A 55 -5.42 5.18 -2.27
N ASN A 56 -4.89 5.97 -3.19
CA ASN A 56 -4.54 7.35 -2.90
C ASN A 56 -5.76 8.26 -2.80
N ARG A 57 -5.56 9.49 -2.31
CA ARG A 57 -6.60 10.52 -2.20
C ARG A 57 -7.43 10.70 -3.47
N MET A 58 -6.76 10.79 -4.62
CA MET A 58 -7.44 11.06 -5.89
C MET A 58 -8.33 9.87 -6.29
N ALA A 59 -7.87 8.64 -6.10
CA ALA A 59 -8.68 7.44 -6.32
C ALA A 59 -9.92 7.43 -5.42
N ALA A 60 -9.78 7.82 -4.15
CA ALA A 60 -10.91 7.93 -3.22
C ALA A 60 -11.90 9.03 -3.61
N GLN A 61 -11.41 10.18 -4.07
CA GLN A 61 -12.28 11.28 -4.52
C GLN A 61 -13.06 10.91 -5.79
N LEU A 62 -12.41 10.25 -6.75
CA LEU A 62 -13.03 9.88 -8.02
C LEU A 62 -13.99 8.70 -7.87
N SER A 63 -13.63 7.68 -7.08
CA SER A 63 -14.49 6.52 -6.88
C SER A 63 -15.56 6.72 -5.81
N GLY A 64 -15.40 7.71 -4.92
CA GLY A 64 -16.27 7.90 -3.76
C GLY A 64 -16.04 6.88 -2.63
N TYR A 65 -15.05 5.98 -2.77
CA TYR A 65 -14.71 5.02 -1.73
C TYR A 65 -13.48 5.47 -0.94
N PRO A 66 -13.58 5.68 0.38
CA PRO A 66 -12.42 6.02 1.20
C PRO A 66 -11.47 4.82 1.31
N LYS A 67 -10.17 5.09 1.51
CA LYS A 67 -9.14 4.05 1.68
C LYS A 67 -9.53 3.00 2.73
N SER A 68 -10.15 3.41 3.85
CA SER A 68 -10.61 2.50 4.90
C SER A 68 -11.64 1.45 4.43
N GLU A 69 -12.38 1.73 3.35
CA GLU A 69 -13.38 0.82 2.78
C GLU A 69 -12.84 0.00 1.61
N THR A 70 -11.67 0.33 1.06
CA THR A 70 -11.12 -0.34 -0.14
C THR A 70 -10.02 -1.33 0.20
N MET A 71 -9.20 -1.05 1.21
CA MET A 71 -8.05 -1.87 1.58
C MET A 71 -8.43 -3.33 1.87
N GLY A 72 -7.70 -4.27 1.27
CA GLY A 72 -7.87 -5.72 1.44
C GLY A 72 -9.02 -6.34 0.65
N LYS A 73 -9.81 -5.55 -0.07
CA LYS A 73 -10.90 -6.05 -0.94
C LYS A 73 -10.40 -6.37 -2.34
N VAL A 74 -11.06 -7.32 -3.00
CA VAL A 74 -10.73 -7.71 -4.39
C VAL A 74 -11.16 -6.61 -5.35
N LEU A 75 -10.19 -6.00 -6.05
CA LEU A 75 -10.42 -4.83 -6.91
C LEU A 75 -11.49 -5.10 -7.97
N VAL A 76 -11.34 -6.22 -8.69
CA VAL A 76 -12.18 -6.61 -9.83
C VAL A 76 -13.63 -6.87 -9.43
N GLU A 77 -13.86 -7.46 -8.26
CA GLU A 77 -15.20 -7.85 -7.83
C GLU A 77 -16.00 -6.69 -7.26
N GLU A 78 -15.33 -5.77 -6.55
CA GLU A 78 -15.98 -4.74 -5.75
C GLU A 78 -16.06 -3.38 -6.46
N PHE A 79 -15.07 -3.04 -7.30
CA PHE A 79 -14.93 -1.68 -7.84
C PHE A 79 -14.98 -1.59 -9.37
N ILE A 80 -14.93 -2.73 -10.07
CA ILE A 80 -15.03 -2.80 -11.53
C ILE A 80 -16.43 -3.22 -11.96
N THR A 81 -16.99 -2.52 -12.96
CA THR A 81 -18.29 -2.84 -13.54
C THR A 81 -18.27 -4.22 -14.20
N ALA A 82 -19.38 -4.96 -14.11
CA ALA A 82 -19.47 -6.37 -14.50
C ALA A 82 -18.99 -6.67 -15.92
N GLU A 83 -19.19 -5.72 -16.84
CA GLU A 83 -18.78 -5.79 -18.24
C GLU A 83 -17.25 -5.79 -18.44
N TYR A 84 -16.47 -5.12 -17.58
CA TYR A 84 -15.01 -5.03 -17.69
C TYR A 84 -14.25 -5.97 -16.75
N ARG A 85 -14.94 -6.70 -15.86
CA ARG A 85 -14.29 -7.57 -14.87
C ARG A 85 -13.35 -8.61 -15.48
N LYS A 86 -13.79 -9.23 -16.59
CA LYS A 86 -12.98 -10.25 -17.28
C LYS A 86 -11.71 -9.64 -17.88
N ASP A 87 -11.84 -8.50 -18.54
CA ASP A 87 -10.72 -7.86 -19.21
C ASP A 87 -9.70 -7.34 -18.18
N VAL A 88 -10.17 -6.70 -17.10
CA VAL A 88 -9.30 -6.25 -16.01
C VAL A 88 -8.65 -7.43 -15.29
N ALA A 89 -9.35 -8.53 -15.07
CA ALA A 89 -8.76 -9.73 -14.46
C ALA A 89 -7.61 -10.29 -15.31
N VAL A 90 -7.79 -10.38 -16.63
CA VAL A 90 -6.75 -10.85 -17.56
C VAL A 90 -5.55 -9.89 -17.55
N VAL A 91 -5.78 -8.59 -17.51
CA VAL A 91 -4.71 -7.58 -17.42
C VAL A 91 -3.91 -7.75 -16.13
N LEU A 92 -4.59 -7.92 -14.99
CA LEU A 92 -3.93 -8.13 -13.70
C LEU A 92 -3.16 -9.46 -13.66
N GLU A 93 -3.71 -10.54 -14.23
CA GLU A 93 -3.03 -11.83 -14.32
C GLU A 93 -1.74 -11.74 -15.13
N ARG A 94 -1.76 -11.07 -16.27
CA ARG A 94 -0.57 -10.83 -17.10
C ARG A 94 0.46 -9.95 -16.38
N ALA A 95 0.00 -8.90 -15.71
CA ALA A 95 0.87 -8.05 -14.91
C ALA A 95 1.57 -8.84 -13.79
N ASN A 96 0.86 -9.80 -13.16
CA ASN A 96 1.43 -10.67 -12.13
C ASN A 96 2.47 -11.67 -12.69
N LEU A 97 2.39 -12.01 -13.98
CA LEU A 97 3.39 -12.79 -14.71
C LEU A 97 4.60 -11.95 -15.16
N GLY A 98 4.62 -10.64 -14.84
CA GLY A 98 5.68 -9.71 -15.23
C GLY A 98 5.56 -9.23 -16.68
N GLU A 99 4.44 -9.51 -17.34
CA GLU A 99 4.15 -8.93 -18.65
C GLU A 99 3.66 -7.50 -18.47
N GLU A 100 4.40 -6.55 -19.04
CA GLU A 100 4.00 -5.15 -19.05
C GLU A 100 2.70 -5.02 -19.86
N THR A 101 1.60 -4.75 -19.17
CA THR A 101 0.30 -4.54 -19.80
C THR A 101 0.16 -3.07 -20.16
N ALA A 102 0.09 -2.77 -21.46
CA ALA A 102 -0.03 -1.40 -21.95
C ALA A 102 -1.32 -0.73 -21.45
N ASN A 103 -1.29 0.62 -21.36
CA ASN A 103 -2.37 1.54 -20.95
C ASN A 103 -3.78 1.00 -21.27
N PHE A 104 -4.43 0.40 -20.27
CA PHE A 104 -5.79 -0.12 -20.35
C PHE A 104 -6.73 0.85 -19.63
N GLU A 105 -7.67 1.44 -20.36
CA GLU A 105 -8.70 2.33 -19.80
C GLU A 105 -9.96 1.52 -19.50
N PHE A 106 -10.45 1.62 -18.26
CA PHE A 106 -11.71 0.99 -17.85
C PHE A 106 -12.47 1.90 -16.87
N PRO A 107 -13.81 1.87 -16.89
CA PRO A 107 -14.62 2.63 -15.95
C PRO A 107 -14.60 2.02 -14.54
N LEU A 108 -14.47 2.89 -13.53
CA LEU A 108 -14.59 2.54 -12.12
C LEU A 108 -16.04 2.76 -11.64
N MET A 109 -16.53 1.89 -10.76
CA MET A 109 -17.80 2.12 -10.06
C MET A 109 -17.63 3.27 -9.07
N THR A 110 -18.51 4.27 -9.15
CA THR A 110 -18.55 5.38 -8.20
C THR A 110 -19.63 5.16 -7.15
N LYS A 111 -19.31 5.32 -5.87
CA LYS A 111 -20.30 5.36 -4.79
C LYS A 111 -21.06 6.70 -4.89
N THR A 112 -22.38 6.63 -5.11
CA THR A 112 -23.27 7.81 -5.11
C THR A 112 -23.84 8.03 -3.72
#